data_AF-A0A2R5FMN7-F1
#
_entry.id   AF-A0A2R5FMN7-F1
#
_cell.length_a   1.000
_cell.length_b   1.000
_cell.length_c   1.000
_cell.angle_alpha   90.00
_cell.angle_beta   90.00
_cell.angle_gamma   90.00
#
_symmetry.space_group_name_H-M   'P 1'
#
loop_
_entity.id
_entity.type
_entity.pdbx_description
1 polymer ?
#
loop_
_entity_poly.entity_id
_entity_poly.type
_entity_poly.pdbx_seq_one_letter_code
_entity_poly.pdbx_strand_id
1 'polypeptide(L)'
;MLFQYNLYFVILSITVIISTTVAFAAWQRRSTSLASKPFISMMLAIAGYATVAAMEAAAIILREKIFWSKLEYIGSGSVITLFLIFAMHFTNKNHWLTPRNTALLWVIPTFNVILVATNEWHGLVWSGFLPDPKGTNFVIYQHNLGFFWIMACVYFYTLN
;
A
#
# COMPACT_ATOMS: atom_id res chain seq x y z
N MET A 1 0.82 -16.06 -22.29
CA MET A 1 -0.28 -15.29 -21.66
C MET A 1 0.35 -14.22 -20.78
N LEU A 2 -0.25 -13.03 -20.69
CA LEU A 2 0.27 -11.93 -19.86
C LEU A 2 -0.11 -12.09 -18.37
N PHE A 3 -1.24 -12.73 -18.10
CA PHE A 3 -1.81 -12.88 -16.76
C PHE A 3 -2.26 -14.34 -16.49
N GLN A 4 -2.12 -14.79 -15.23
CA GLN A 4 -2.59 -16.06 -14.70
C GLN A 4 -3.39 -15.82 -13.41
N TYR A 5 -4.66 -16.19 -13.40
CA TYR A 5 -5.49 -16.04 -12.21
C TYR A 5 -5.22 -17.17 -11.22
N ASN A 6 -4.78 -16.79 -10.02
CA ASN A 6 -4.54 -17.70 -8.91
C ASN A 6 -5.44 -17.34 -7.71
N LEU A 7 -5.37 -18.11 -6.64
CA LEU A 7 -6.16 -17.87 -5.44
C LEU A 7 -5.93 -16.47 -4.85
N TYR A 8 -4.71 -15.94 -4.94
CA TYR A 8 -4.37 -14.61 -4.43
C TYR A 8 -5.07 -13.51 -5.22
N PHE A 9 -5.10 -13.61 -6.55
CA PHE A 9 -5.85 -12.69 -7.41
C PHE A 9 -7.33 -12.63 -7.00
N VAL A 10 -7.95 -13.80 -6.75
CA VAL A 10 -9.36 -13.88 -6.36
C VAL A 10 -9.59 -13.23 -5.00
N ILE A 11 -8.77 -13.54 -4.00
CA ILE A 11 -8.88 -12.96 -2.66
C ILE A 11 -8.72 -11.44 -2.72
N LEU A 12 -7.71 -10.94 -3.43
CA LEU A 12 -7.46 -9.51 -3.57
C LEU A 12 -8.60 -8.81 -4.33
N SER A 13 -9.17 -9.45 -5.35
CA SER A 13 -10.36 -8.93 -6.04
C SER A 13 -11.57 -8.82 -5.11
N ILE A 14 -11.76 -9.79 -4.22
CA ILE A 14 -12.80 -9.71 -3.18
C ILE A 14 -12.51 -8.56 -2.21
N THR A 15 -11.26 -8.35 -1.81
CA THR A 15 -10.86 -7.19 -1.00
C THR A 15 -11.19 -5.87 -1.69
N VAL A 16 -10.92 -5.73 -2.99
CA VAL A 16 -11.30 -4.53 -3.76
C VAL A 16 -12.80 -4.29 -3.67
N ILE A 17 -13.62 -5.32 -3.88
CA ILE A 17 -15.09 -5.20 -3.86
C ILE A 17 -15.56 -4.78 -2.46
N ILE A 18 -15.08 -5.45 -1.41
CA ILE A 18 -15.46 -5.14 -0.02
C ILE A 18 -15.05 -3.72 0.34
N SER A 19 -13.79 -3.34 0.15
CA SER A 19 -13.29 -2.02 0.51
C SER A 19 -13.99 -0.91 -0.26
N THR A 20 -14.28 -1.11 -1.55
CA THR A 20 -15.04 -0.14 -2.35
C THR A 20 -16.49 -0.02 -1.86
N THR A 21 -17.13 -1.14 -1.51
CA THR A 21 -18.49 -1.16 -0.98
C THR A 21 -18.56 -0.43 0.37
N VAL A 22 -17.60 -0.67 1.25
CA VAL A 22 -17.50 0.00 2.55
C VAL A 22 -17.23 1.50 2.37
N ALA A 23 -16.34 1.88 1.45
CA ALA A 23 -16.10 3.29 1.11
C ALA A 23 -17.39 3.98 0.64
N PHE A 24 -18.16 3.32 -0.24
CA PHE A 24 -19.42 3.84 -0.75
C PHE A 24 -20.48 3.97 0.35
N ALA A 25 -20.63 2.95 1.20
CA ALA A 25 -21.56 2.99 2.34
C ALA A 25 -21.20 4.10 3.34
N ALA A 26 -19.91 4.28 3.63
CA ALA A 26 -19.43 5.37 4.47
C ALA A 26 -19.64 6.75 3.82
N TRP A 27 -19.48 6.85 2.49
CA TRP A 27 -19.73 8.08 1.74
C TRP A 27 -21.19 8.55 1.79
N GLN A 28 -22.15 7.62 1.84
CA GLN A 28 -23.56 7.95 2.05
C GLN A 28 -23.82 8.54 3.44
N ARG A 29 -22.98 8.20 4.43
CA ARG A 29 -23.07 8.66 5.83
C ARG A 29 -21.99 9.68 6.20
N ARG A 30 -21.40 10.35 5.21
CA ARG A 30 -20.22 11.21 5.40
C ARG A 30 -20.42 12.43 6.31
N SER A 31 -21.68 12.82 6.56
CA SER A 31 -22.02 13.96 7.41
C SER A 31 -22.09 13.61 8.90
N THR A 32 -21.94 12.34 9.28
CA THR A 32 -22.13 11.89 10.67
C THR A 32 -20.92 12.16 11.57
N SER A 33 -19.69 12.13 11.05
CA SER A 33 -18.47 12.33 11.84
C SER A 33 -17.36 12.98 11.03
N LEU A 34 -16.49 13.74 11.71
CA LEU A 34 -15.26 14.26 11.14
C LEU A 34 -14.31 13.13 10.67
N ALA A 35 -14.39 11.95 11.28
CA ALA A 35 -13.59 10.78 10.91
C ALA A 35 -14.06 10.10 9.61
N SER A 36 -15.27 10.41 9.11
CA SER A 36 -15.83 9.75 7.93
C SER A 36 -14.99 9.99 6.68
N LYS A 37 -14.49 11.21 6.44
CA LYS A 37 -13.68 11.52 5.25
C LYS A 37 -12.35 10.75 5.22
N PRO A 38 -11.50 10.79 6.27
CA PRO A 38 -10.30 9.96 6.33
C PRO A 38 -10.57 8.46 6.17
N PHE A 39 -11.66 7.96 6.79
CA PHE A 39 -12.05 6.56 6.66
C PHE A 39 -12.35 6.16 5.22
N ILE A 40 -13.13 6.99 4.50
CA ILE A 40 -13.45 6.74 3.08
C ILE A 40 -12.18 6.76 2.24
N SER A 41 -11.31 7.75 2.43
CA SER A 41 -10.02 7.83 1.74
C SER A 41 -9.15 6.59 2.01
N MET A 42 -9.10 6.13 3.26
CA MET A 42 -8.38 4.90 3.64
C MET A 42 -8.96 3.67 2.94
N MET A 43 -10.29 3.51 2.91
CA MET A 43 -10.94 2.38 2.22
C MET A 43 -10.67 2.40 0.71
N LEU A 44 -10.66 3.58 0.09
CA LEU A 44 -10.28 3.72 -1.32
C LEU A 44 -8.80 3.41 -1.57
N ALA A 45 -7.91 3.80 -0.65
CA ALA A 45 -6.50 3.44 -0.72
C ALA A 45 -6.29 1.93 -0.60
N ILE A 46 -7.04 1.24 0.28
CA ILE A 46 -7.01 -0.22 0.39
C ILE A 46 -7.51 -0.85 -0.91
N ALA A 47 -8.60 -0.35 -1.49
CA ALA A 47 -9.12 -0.86 -2.77
C ALA A 47 -8.09 -0.65 -3.91
N GLY A 48 -7.45 0.52 -3.99
CA GLY A 48 -6.40 0.79 -4.95
C GLY A 48 -5.19 -0.12 -4.76
N TYR A 49 -4.73 -0.29 -3.51
CA TYR A 49 -3.63 -1.18 -3.17
C TYR A 49 -3.93 -2.64 -3.54
N ALA A 50 -5.10 -3.16 -3.15
CA ALA A 50 -5.52 -4.52 -3.47
C ALA A 50 -5.67 -4.74 -4.99
N THR A 51 -6.08 -3.71 -5.75
CA THR A 51 -6.14 -3.78 -7.22
C THR A 51 -4.75 -3.97 -7.81
N VAL A 52 -3.78 -3.16 -7.38
CA VAL A 52 -2.39 -3.25 -7.83
C VAL A 52 -1.77 -4.59 -7.45
N ALA A 53 -1.96 -5.04 -6.20
CA ALA A 53 -1.48 -6.34 -5.74
C ALA A 53 -2.13 -7.51 -6.50
N ALA A 54 -3.41 -7.40 -6.88
CA ALA A 54 -4.05 -8.40 -7.72
C ALA A 54 -3.38 -8.46 -9.10
N MET A 55 -3.04 -7.31 -9.69
CA MET A 55 -2.33 -7.28 -10.97
C MET A 55 -0.91 -7.88 -10.88
N GLU A 56 -0.17 -7.66 -9.78
CA GLU A 56 1.11 -8.33 -9.54
C GLU A 56 0.92 -9.85 -9.47
N ALA A 57 -0.04 -10.30 -8.65
CA ALA A 57 -0.29 -11.72 -8.43
C ALA A 57 -0.67 -12.43 -9.73
N ALA A 58 -1.37 -11.73 -10.63
CA ALA A 58 -1.73 -12.24 -11.93
C ALA A 58 -0.60 -12.15 -12.97
N ALA A 59 0.28 -11.15 -12.91
CA ALA A 59 1.34 -10.98 -13.89
C ALA A 59 2.28 -12.19 -13.94
N ILE A 60 2.60 -12.68 -15.15
CA ILE A 60 3.53 -13.80 -15.34
C ILE A 60 4.94 -13.31 -15.63
N ILE A 61 5.06 -12.20 -16.36
CA ILE A 61 6.33 -11.64 -16.78
C ILE A 61 6.97 -10.89 -15.61
N LEU A 62 8.23 -11.19 -15.29
CA LEU A 62 8.96 -10.57 -14.18
C LEU A 62 8.94 -9.04 -14.22
N ARG A 63 9.11 -8.45 -15.41
CA ARG A 63 9.05 -7.00 -15.60
C ARG A 63 7.71 -6.40 -15.14
N GLU A 64 6.61 -7.06 -15.49
CA GLU A 64 5.27 -6.62 -15.09
C GLU A 64 5.08 -6.78 -13.58
N LYS A 65 5.54 -7.91 -13.01
CA LYS A 65 5.52 -8.11 -11.55
C LYS A 65 6.24 -7.00 -10.80
N ILE A 66 7.47 -6.67 -11.21
CA ILE A 66 8.26 -5.60 -10.60
C ILE A 66 7.53 -4.25 -10.74
N PHE A 67 6.93 -3.97 -11.90
CA PHE A 67 6.15 -2.75 -12.10
C PHE A 67 4.97 -2.64 -11.12
N TRP A 68 4.17 -3.70 -10.99
CA TRP A 68 3.05 -3.73 -10.04
C TRP A 68 3.53 -3.67 -8.59
N SER A 69 4.59 -4.39 -8.23
CA SER A 69 5.19 -4.32 -6.89
C SER A 69 5.75 -2.94 -6.55
N LYS A 70 6.22 -2.15 -7.52
CA LYS A 70 6.59 -0.74 -7.26
C LYS A 70 5.36 0.10 -6.92
N LEU A 71 4.26 -0.08 -7.65
CA LEU A 71 2.99 0.61 -7.38
C LEU A 71 2.38 0.22 -6.03
N GLU A 72 2.63 -1.01 -5.56
CA GLU A 72 2.20 -1.48 -4.24
C GLU A 72 2.75 -0.62 -3.10
N TYR A 73 3.93 -0.02 -3.23
CA TYR A 73 4.47 0.92 -2.22
C TYR A 73 3.68 2.22 -2.15
N ILE A 74 3.08 2.67 -3.27
CA ILE A 74 2.17 3.82 -3.27
C ILE A 74 0.92 3.46 -2.48
N GLY A 75 0.35 2.29 -2.76
CA GLY A 75 -0.85 1.78 -2.09
C GLY A 75 -0.63 1.61 -0.58
N SER A 76 0.33 0.79 -0.18
CA SER A 76 0.63 0.48 1.21
C SER A 76 0.99 1.73 2.04
N GLY A 77 1.85 2.62 1.51
CA GLY A 77 2.19 3.88 2.16
C GLY A 77 0.98 4.80 2.36
N SER A 78 0.08 4.85 1.36
CA SER A 78 -1.16 5.61 1.46
C SER A 78 -2.12 5.03 2.50
N VAL A 79 -2.26 3.70 2.55
CA VAL A 79 -3.12 3.01 3.53
C VAL A 79 -2.67 3.31 4.96
N ILE A 80 -1.38 3.16 5.26
CA ILE A 80 -0.83 3.42 6.61
C ILE A 80 -1.04 4.88 7.02
N THR A 81 -0.75 5.81 6.12
CA THR A 81 -0.88 7.25 6.38
C THR A 81 -2.33 7.65 6.63
N LEU A 82 -3.25 7.18 5.79
CA LEU A 82 -4.67 7.47 5.91
C LEU A 82 -5.30 6.77 7.12
N PHE A 83 -4.79 5.60 7.51
CA PHE A 83 -5.17 4.95 8.76
C PHE A 83 -4.81 5.78 9.98
N LEU A 84 -3.59 6.34 10.04
CA LEU A 84 -3.19 7.20 11.14
C LEU A 84 -4.04 8.48 11.19
N ILE A 85 -4.28 9.13 10.05
CA ILE A 85 -5.15 10.30 9.96
C ILE A 85 -6.57 9.95 10.45
N PHE A 86 -7.11 8.81 10.01
CA PHE A 86 -8.39 8.31 10.48
C PHE A 86 -8.39 8.07 12.00
N ALA A 87 -7.40 7.38 12.55
CA ALA A 87 -7.28 7.08 13.96
C ALA A 87 -7.24 8.36 14.82
N MET A 88 -6.52 9.39 14.36
CA MET A 88 -6.45 10.69 15.04
C MET A 88 -7.80 11.42 15.03
N HIS A 89 -8.56 11.35 13.94
CA HIS A 89 -9.94 11.87 13.91
C HIS A 89 -10.90 11.03 14.77
N PHE A 90 -10.77 9.70 14.74
CA PHE A 90 -11.63 8.79 15.47
C PHE A 90 -11.44 8.91 16.99
N THR A 91 -10.23 9.21 17.44
CA THR A 91 -9.87 9.40 18.85
C THR A 91 -9.97 10.87 19.31
N ASN A 92 -10.56 11.76 18.52
CA ASN A 92 -10.68 13.21 18.80
C ASN A 92 -9.32 13.91 19.05
N LYS A 93 -8.22 13.38 18.50
CA LYS A 93 -6.88 13.98 18.52
C LYS A 93 -6.59 14.79 17.25
N ASN A 94 -7.62 15.24 16.53
CA ASN A 94 -7.51 15.97 15.27
C ASN A 94 -6.75 17.32 15.38
N HIS A 95 -6.57 17.87 16.59
CA HIS A 95 -5.74 19.06 16.82
C HIS A 95 -4.25 18.85 16.48
N TRP A 96 -3.75 17.60 16.47
CA TRP A 96 -2.40 17.27 16.02
C TRP A 96 -2.28 17.25 14.48
N LEU A 97 -3.40 17.17 13.75
CA LEU A 97 -3.43 17.11 12.28
C LEU A 97 -3.41 18.51 11.66
N THR A 98 -2.43 19.32 12.02
CA THR A 98 -2.18 20.60 11.32
C THR A 98 -1.77 20.33 9.85
N PRO A 99 -1.89 21.31 8.94
CA PRO A 99 -1.41 21.14 7.56
C PRO A 99 0.06 20.72 7.49
N ARG A 100 0.89 21.27 8.38
CA ARG A 100 2.31 20.91 8.52
C ARG A 100 2.48 19.45 8.93
N ASN A 101 1.80 19.02 9.99
CA ASN A 101 1.95 17.65 10.49
C ASN A 101 1.38 16.64 9.50
N THR A 102 0.24 16.95 8.87
CA THR A 102 -0.33 16.13 7.79
C THR A 102 0.66 15.98 6.63
N ALA A 103 1.32 17.06 6.21
CA ALA A 103 2.35 16.99 5.17
C ALA A 103 3.55 16.12 5.61
N LEU A 104 3.99 16.24 6.87
CA LEU A 104 5.07 15.42 7.42
C LEU A 104 4.71 13.93 7.42
N LEU A 105 3.45 13.55 7.65
CA LEU A 105 3.02 12.15 7.57
C LEU A 105 3.22 11.56 6.17
N TRP A 106 3.15 12.37 5.12
CA TRP A 106 3.36 11.93 3.74
C TRP A 106 4.84 11.90 3.30
N VAL A 107 5.75 12.54 4.04
CA VAL A 107 7.17 12.59 3.65
C VAL A 107 7.78 11.20 3.57
N ILE A 108 7.56 10.37 4.58
CA ILE A 108 8.12 9.02 4.67
C ILE A 108 7.57 8.09 3.56
N PRO A 109 6.24 7.94 3.35
CA PRO A 109 5.74 7.09 2.27
C PRO A 109 6.16 7.61 0.89
N THR A 110 6.21 8.93 0.66
CA THR A 110 6.71 9.49 -0.61
C THR A 110 8.18 9.17 -0.82
N PHE A 111 9.01 9.31 0.21
CA PHE A 111 10.43 8.92 0.15
C PHE A 111 10.58 7.43 -0.18
N ASN A 112 9.82 6.55 0.48
CA ASN A 112 9.86 5.11 0.23
C ASN A 112 9.44 4.77 -1.20
N VAL A 113 8.42 5.45 -1.74
CA VAL A 113 8.03 5.28 -3.15
C VAL A 113 9.16 5.68 -4.10
N ILE A 114 9.84 6.80 -3.85
CA ILE A 114 10.97 7.25 -4.68
C ILE A 114 12.13 6.25 -4.59
N LEU A 115 12.45 5.79 -3.38
CA LEU A 115 13.51 4.81 -3.13
C LEU A 115 13.24 3.48 -3.86
N VAL A 116 12.00 3.02 -3.90
CA VAL A 116 11.61 1.80 -4.62
C VAL A 116 11.56 2.05 -6.13
N ALA A 117 11.04 3.19 -6.57
CA ALA A 117 10.94 3.54 -7.98
C ALA A 117 12.30 3.66 -8.67
N THR A 118 13.33 4.08 -7.92
CA THR A 118 14.71 4.24 -8.40
C THR A 118 15.62 3.05 -8.08
N ASN A 119 15.05 1.93 -7.63
CA ASN A 119 15.81 0.78 -7.16
C ASN A 119 16.81 0.22 -8.18
N GLU A 120 16.55 0.32 -9.48
CA GLU A 120 17.45 -0.12 -10.54
C GLU A 120 18.79 0.62 -10.55
N TRP A 121 18.86 1.82 -9.98
CA TRP A 121 20.10 2.61 -9.94
C TRP A 121 21.01 2.27 -8.76
N HIS A 122 20.43 1.80 -7.65
CA HIS A 122 21.16 1.65 -6.39
C HIS A 122 21.03 0.27 -5.72
N GLY A 123 20.04 -0.53 -6.07
CA GLY A 123 19.84 -1.89 -5.54
C GLY A 123 19.67 -1.97 -4.01
N LEU A 124 19.15 -0.89 -3.40
CA LEU A 124 19.05 -0.79 -1.92
C LEU A 124 17.79 -1.47 -1.39
N VAL A 125 16.70 -1.51 -2.16
CA VAL A 125 15.46 -2.20 -1.74
C VAL A 125 15.52 -3.66 -2.18
N TRP A 126 15.79 -3.88 -3.46
CA TRP A 126 15.92 -5.20 -4.06
C TRP A 126 17.27 -5.36 -4.75
N SER A 127 18.01 -6.40 -4.39
CA SER A 127 19.28 -6.77 -5.01
C SER A 127 19.13 -7.77 -6.16
N GLY A 128 17.98 -8.43 -6.26
CA GLY A 128 17.71 -9.44 -7.27
C GLY A 128 16.33 -10.07 -7.11
N PHE A 129 15.95 -10.87 -8.10
CA PHE A 129 14.65 -11.53 -8.17
C PHE A 129 14.86 -12.98 -8.56
N LEU A 130 14.32 -13.90 -7.76
CA LEU A 130 14.38 -15.34 -8.03
C LEU A 130 12.97 -15.88 -8.29
N PRO A 131 12.79 -16.82 -9.23
CA PRO A 131 11.54 -17.54 -9.36
C PRO A 131 11.28 -18.39 -8.12
N ASP A 132 10.01 -18.63 -7.79
CA ASP A 132 9.67 -19.54 -6.70
C ASP A 132 10.15 -20.98 -6.99
N PRO A 133 10.92 -21.62 -6.09
CA PRO A 133 11.40 -23.00 -6.27
C PRO A 133 10.30 -24.04 -6.48
N LYS A 134 9.05 -23.76 -6.05
CA LYS A 134 7.91 -24.65 -6.27
C LYS A 134 7.26 -24.50 -7.66
N GLY A 135 7.82 -23.65 -8.52
CA GLY A 135 7.30 -23.40 -9.87
C GLY A 135 5.97 -22.64 -9.89
N THR A 136 5.63 -21.94 -8.80
CA THR A 136 4.43 -21.09 -8.77
C THR A 136 4.68 -19.77 -9.51
N ASN A 137 3.62 -18.98 -9.71
CA ASN A 137 3.72 -17.63 -10.28
C ASN A 137 4.24 -16.57 -9.28
N PHE A 138 4.99 -16.97 -8.25
CA PHE A 138 5.59 -16.04 -7.29
C PHE A 138 7.05 -15.72 -7.61
N VAL A 139 7.47 -14.53 -7.20
CA VAL A 139 8.84 -14.06 -7.28
C VAL A 139 9.34 -13.80 -5.87
N ILE A 140 10.53 -14.29 -5.57
CA ILE A 140 11.24 -14.03 -4.33
C ILE A 140 12.08 -12.76 -4.54
N TYR A 141 11.72 -11.72 -3.82
CA TYR A 141 12.44 -10.45 -3.79
C TYR A 141 13.63 -10.57 -2.83
N GLN A 142 14.85 -10.45 -3.34
CA GLN A 142 16.03 -10.43 -2.49
C GLN A 142 16.20 -9.03 -1.91
N HIS A 143 16.05 -8.91 -0.59
CA HIS A 143 16.02 -7.63 0.10
C HIS A 143 17.41 -7.16 0.55
N ASN A 144 17.62 -5.84 0.53
CA ASN A 144 18.83 -5.19 1.01
C ASN A 144 18.48 -4.07 2.02
N LEU A 145 19.46 -3.28 2.50
CA LEU A 145 19.32 -2.33 3.61
C LEU A 145 18.14 -1.35 3.48
N GLY A 146 17.83 -0.89 2.27
CA GLY A 146 16.71 0.01 2.01
C GLY A 146 15.34 -0.62 2.30
N PHE A 147 15.20 -1.94 2.15
CA PHE A 147 13.97 -2.63 2.55
C PHE A 147 13.77 -2.60 4.07
N PHE A 148 14.83 -2.84 4.84
CA PHE A 148 14.77 -2.78 6.30
C PHE A 148 14.46 -1.37 6.81
N TRP A 149 14.96 -0.32 6.13
CA TRP A 149 14.55 1.06 6.39
C TRP A 149 13.03 1.26 6.21
N ILE A 150 12.47 0.78 5.10
CA ILE A 150 11.03 0.89 4.83
C ILE A 150 10.23 0.17 5.92
N MET A 151 10.62 -1.06 6.29
CA MET A 151 9.96 -1.82 7.36
C MET A 151 10.05 -1.08 8.71
N ALA A 152 11.23 -0.57 9.08
CA ALA A 152 11.41 0.19 10.30
C ALA A 152 10.50 1.44 10.35
N CYS A 153 10.40 2.16 9.22
CA CYS A 153 9.47 3.28 9.10
C CYS A 153 8.03 2.84 9.40
N VAL A 154 7.55 1.75 8.81
CA VAL A 154 6.19 1.24 9.08
C VAL A 154 5.96 0.95 10.56
N TYR A 155 6.93 0.35 11.25
CA TYR A 155 6.84 0.09 12.69
C TYR A 155 6.81 1.38 13.54
N PHE A 156 7.56 2.43 13.16
CA PHE A 156 7.51 3.70 13.89
C PHE A 156 6.14 4.39 13.79
N TYR A 157 5.38 4.16 12.72
CA TYR A 157 4.02 4.68 12.57
C TYR A 157 2.99 3.92 13.42
N THR A 158 3.26 2.67 13.85
CA THR A 158 2.32 1.86 14.64
C THR A 158 2.56 1.91 16.14
N LEU A 159 3.74 2.39 16.58
CA LEU A 159 4.15 2.46 17.99
C LEU A 159 3.95 3.83 18.67
N ASN A 160 3.47 4.86 17.95
CA ASN A 160 3.14 6.18 18.50
C ASN A 160 1.63 6.43 18.51
#